data_AF-A0A8S3YB08-F1
#
_entry.id   AF-A0A8S3YB08-F1
#
_cell.length_a   1.000
_cell.length_b   1.000
_cell.length_c   1.000
_cell.angle_alpha   90.00
_cell.angle_beta   90.00
_cell.angle_gamma   90.00
#
_symmetry.space_group_name_H-M   'P 1'
#
loop_
_entity.id
_entity.type
_entity.pdbx_description
1 polymer ?
#
loop_
_entity_poly.entity_id
_entity_poly.type
_entity_poly.pdbx_seq_one_letter_code
_entity_poly.pdbx_strand_id
1 'polypeptide(L)'
;MFPEEVLKEPAVRDAFRKALDMMNRSTDIDSIEPPPPPSFSLPEPKETSKITEILATTNPLKSFSELLETRCIERGITFVPIPGKSREGRPLYKIGELQCYVIRNVIMYSDDGGRSFGPIGMDRLLNMVED
;
A
#
# COMPACT_ATOMS: atom_id res chain seq x y z
N MET A 1 22.50 12.66 -0.61
CA MET A 1 23.09 12.73 0.73
C MET A 1 23.20 14.20 1.09
N PHE A 2 22.75 14.63 2.27
CA PHE A 2 22.76 16.05 2.62
C PHE A 2 24.20 16.57 2.77
N PRO A 3 24.48 17.84 2.40
CA PRO A 3 25.81 18.43 2.59
C PRO A 3 26.22 18.42 4.05
N GLU A 4 27.50 18.13 4.35
CA GLU A 4 28.01 18.05 5.74
C GLU A 4 27.80 19.34 6.54
N GLU A 5 27.80 20.49 5.87
CA GLU A 5 27.56 21.80 6.50
C GLU A 5 26.14 21.89 7.07
N VAL A 6 25.16 21.36 6.34
CA VAL A 6 23.74 21.34 6.74
C VAL A 6 23.52 20.34 7.89
N LEU A 7 24.31 19.28 7.96
CA LEU A 7 24.24 18.29 9.04
C LEU A 7 24.86 18.78 10.35
N LYS A 8 25.74 19.79 10.31
CA LYS A 8 26.34 20.41 11.50
C LYS A 8 25.39 21.40 12.18
N GLU A 9 24.41 21.92 11.44
CA GLU A 9 23.42 22.85 11.97
C GLU A 9 22.55 22.17 13.05
N PRO A 10 22.47 22.74 14.26
CA PRO A 10 21.76 22.13 15.39
C PRO A 10 20.25 22.00 15.11
N ALA A 11 19.65 22.96 14.40
CA ALA A 11 18.24 22.92 14.04
C ALA A 11 17.89 21.76 13.09
N VAL A 12 18.79 21.45 12.16
CA VAL A 12 18.63 20.34 11.22
C VAL A 12 18.71 19.02 11.97
N ARG A 13 19.71 18.88 12.85
CA ARG A 13 19.87 17.67 13.68
C ARG A 13 18.67 17.41 14.58
N ASP A 14 18.11 18.46 15.18
CA ASP A 14 16.93 18.35 16.04
C ASP A 14 15.70 17.88 15.25
N ALA A 15 15.47 18.47 14.08
CA ALA A 15 14.37 18.07 13.18
C ALA A 15 14.48 16.62 12.72
N PHE A 16 15.68 16.16 12.34
CA PHE A 16 15.89 14.76 11.95
C PHE A 16 15.72 13.80 13.14
N ARG A 17 16.20 14.18 14.32
CA ARG A 17 16.04 13.39 15.53
C ARG A 17 14.58 13.25 15.93
N LYS A 18 13.81 14.33 15.83
CA LYS A 18 12.37 14.36 16.07
C LYS A 18 11.59 13.52 15.05
N ALA A 19 11.99 13.56 13.77
CA ALA A 19 11.39 12.72 12.74
C ALA A 19 11.67 11.23 13.00
N LEU A 20 12.92 10.88 13.34
CA LEU A 20 13.30 9.49 13.69
C LEU A 20 12.58 8.99 14.94
N ASP A 21 12.43 9.83 15.97
CA ASP A 21 11.68 9.51 17.19
C ASP A 21 10.22 9.17 16.87
N MET A 22 9.58 9.98 16.01
CA MET A 22 8.21 9.74 15.59
C MET A 22 8.07 8.42 14.80
N MET A 23 9.03 8.10 13.94
CA MET A 23 9.04 6.83 13.20
C MET A 23 9.22 5.63 14.13
N ASN A 24 10.19 5.70 15.05
CA ASN A 24 10.46 4.61 15.99
C ASN A 24 9.28 4.38 16.95
N ARG A 25 8.68 5.46 17.48
CA ARG A 25 7.49 5.37 18.34
C ARG A 25 6.29 4.73 17.64
N SER A 26 6.18 4.90 16.32
CA SER A 26 5.11 4.27 15.53
C SER A 26 5.38 2.81 15.20
N THR A 27 6.62 2.31 15.34
CA THR A 27 6.96 0.91 15.05
C THR A 27 6.87 -0.02 16.28
N ASP A 28 6.86 0.52 17.51
CA ASP A 28 6.75 -0.25 18.76
C ASP A 28 5.29 -0.59 19.16
N ILE A 29 4.42 -0.93 18.19
CA ILE A 29 2.99 -1.23 18.42
C ILE A 29 2.71 -2.69 18.85
N ASP A 30 3.72 -3.57 18.84
CA ASP A 30 3.55 -5.01 19.06
C ASP A 30 3.29 -5.44 20.53
N SER A 31 3.02 -4.52 21.47
CA SER A 31 2.84 -4.87 22.89
C SER A 31 1.57 -4.32 23.56
N ILE A 32 0.55 -3.92 22.81
CA ILE A 32 -0.73 -3.53 23.41
C ILE A 32 -1.66 -4.75 23.42
N GLU A 33 -1.56 -5.56 24.48
CA GLU A 33 -2.54 -6.62 24.78
C GLU A 33 -3.93 -5.98 24.99
N PRO A 34 -4.97 -6.41 24.25
CA PRO A 34 -6.29 -5.80 24.35
C PRO A 34 -6.96 -6.16 25.70
N PRO A 35 -7.57 -5.20 26.41
CA PRO A 35 -8.24 -5.47 27.67
C PRO A 35 -9.51 -6.33 27.49
N PRO A 36 -9.86 -7.20 28.46
CA PRO A 36 -11.03 -8.06 28.35
C PRO A 36 -12.34 -7.25 28.37
N PRO A 37 -13.36 -7.65 27.57
CA PRO A 37 -14.58 -6.88 27.40
C PRO A 37 -15.51 -6.96 28.63
N PRO A 38 -16.15 -5.85 29.03
CA PRO A 38 -17.19 -5.85 30.06
C PRO A 38 -18.51 -6.38 29.49
N SER A 39 -19.09 -7.39 30.15
CA SER A 39 -20.39 -7.98 29.81
C SER A 39 -21.53 -7.14 30.39
N PHE A 40 -22.26 -6.37 29.58
CA PHE A 40 -23.59 -5.88 29.97
C PHE A 40 -24.57 -5.78 28.79
N SER A 41 -25.79 -6.21 29.07
CA SER A 41 -26.94 -6.44 28.19
C SER A 41 -27.60 -5.16 27.63
N LEU A 42 -28.02 -5.24 26.36
CA LEU A 42 -28.84 -4.33 25.55
C LEU A 42 -30.10 -3.76 26.26
N PRO A 43 -30.58 -2.54 25.94
CA PRO A 43 -31.33 -2.27 24.69
C PRO A 43 -31.00 -0.97 23.92
N GLU A 44 -31.31 -1.00 22.61
CA GLU A 44 -31.25 0.04 21.54
C GLU A 44 -32.09 1.32 21.82
N PRO A 45 -32.22 2.34 20.93
CA PRO A 45 -31.48 2.75 19.71
C PRO A 45 -31.08 4.25 19.71
N LYS A 46 -30.03 4.65 18.97
CA LYS A 46 -29.90 5.94 18.26
C LYS A 46 -28.52 6.09 17.61
N GLU A 47 -28.54 6.55 16.36
CA GLU A 47 -27.41 7.05 15.58
C GLU A 47 -26.43 5.99 15.05
N THR A 48 -26.98 5.09 14.24
CA THR A 48 -26.26 4.62 13.06
C THR A 48 -25.87 5.81 12.18
N SER A 49 -24.60 5.83 11.73
CA SER A 49 -24.18 6.24 10.37
C SER A 49 -22.89 7.07 10.25
N LYS A 50 -22.05 7.28 11.29
CA LYS A 50 -20.81 8.07 11.07
C LYS A 50 -19.50 7.47 11.59
N ILE A 51 -19.54 6.46 12.45
CA ILE A 51 -18.31 5.92 13.06
C ILE A 51 -17.71 4.77 12.22
N THR A 52 -18.53 4.04 11.45
CA THR A 52 -18.06 2.94 10.58
C THR A 52 -17.23 3.43 9.38
N GLU A 53 -17.39 4.69 8.96
CA GLU A 53 -16.71 5.25 7.79
C GLU A 53 -15.30 5.78 8.13
N ILE A 54 -15.09 6.22 9.37
CA ILE A 54 -13.78 6.75 9.82
C ILE A 54 -12.81 5.60 10.12
N LEU A 55 -13.31 4.46 10.60
CA LEU A 55 -12.51 3.24 10.80
C LEU A 55 -12.00 2.62 9.49
N ALA A 56 -12.58 2.96 8.33
CA ALA A 56 -12.11 2.51 7.02
C ALA A 56 -10.90 3.33 6.50
N THR A 57 -10.59 4.48 7.11
CA THR A 57 -9.58 5.42 6.60
C THR A 57 -8.18 5.21 7.21
N THR A 58 -8.07 4.42 8.27
CA THR A 58 -6.79 3.93 8.78
C THR A 58 -6.71 2.43 8.57
N ASN A 59 -6.54 2.00 7.32
CA ASN A 59 -6.10 0.64 7.01
C ASN A 59 -4.56 0.63 6.95
N PRO A 60 -3.85 0.35 8.07
CA PRO A 60 -2.47 -0.11 7.94
C PRO A 60 -2.51 -1.46 7.21
N LEU A 61 -1.61 -1.65 6.23
CA LEU A 61 -1.43 -2.88 5.44
C LEU A 61 -2.42 -3.22 4.31
N LYS A 62 -2.78 -2.29 3.41
CA LYS A 62 -3.07 -2.77 2.03
C LYS A 62 -1.76 -3.24 1.40
N SER A 63 -1.67 -4.50 1.03
CA SER A 63 -0.53 -5.02 0.27
C SER A 63 -0.42 -4.23 -1.03
N PHE A 64 0.80 -4.00 -1.54
CA PHE A 64 0.99 -3.21 -2.76
C PHE A 64 0.21 -3.78 -3.97
N SER A 65 -0.03 -5.10 -3.99
CA SER A 65 -0.91 -5.76 -4.97
C SER A 65 -2.37 -5.32 -4.84
N GLU A 66 -2.89 -5.15 -3.63
CA GLU A 66 -4.27 -4.70 -3.38
C GLU A 66 -4.42 -3.21 -3.69
N LEU A 67 -3.38 -2.42 -3.44
CA LEU A 67 -3.35 -1.01 -3.85
C LEU A 67 -3.38 -0.89 -5.38
N LEU A 68 -2.60 -1.72 -6.08
CA LEU A 68 -2.60 -1.77 -7.54
C LEU A 68 -3.97 -2.18 -8.07
N GLU A 69 -4.58 -3.23 -7.51
CA GLU A 69 -5.93 -3.68 -7.87
C GLU A 69 -6.97 -2.57 -7.68
N THR A 70 -6.98 -1.93 -6.49
CA THR A 70 -7.90 -0.81 -6.20
C THR A 70 -7.77 0.28 -7.26
N ARG A 71 -6.53 0.65 -7.60
CA ARG A 71 -6.25 1.72 -8.56
C ARG A 71 -6.65 1.36 -9.99
N CYS A 72 -6.49 0.10 -10.39
CA CYS A 72 -7.00 -0.37 -11.67
C CYS A 72 -8.54 -0.29 -11.72
N ILE A 73 -9.22 -0.75 -10.66
CA ILE A 73 -10.70 -0.72 -10.58
C ILE A 73 -11.23 0.72 -10.62
N GLU A 74 -10.61 1.64 -9.88
CA GLU A 74 -10.99 3.07 -9.87
C GLU A 74 -10.93 3.71 -11.27
N ARG A 75 -10.04 3.21 -12.13
CA ARG A 75 -9.85 3.69 -13.51
C ARG A 75 -10.64 2.88 -14.54
N GLY A 76 -11.41 1.89 -14.12
CA GLY A 76 -12.13 0.97 -15.03
C GLY A 76 -11.21 0.00 -15.77
N ILE A 77 -9.98 -0.20 -15.30
CA ILE A 77 -9.01 -1.11 -15.90
C ILE A 77 -9.22 -2.52 -15.35
N THR A 78 -9.29 -3.50 -16.24
CA THR A 78 -9.44 -4.91 -15.86
C THR A 78 -8.17 -5.43 -15.22
N PHE A 79 -8.26 -5.87 -13.96
CA PHE A 79 -7.18 -6.52 -13.20
C PHE A 79 -7.57 -7.97 -12.90
N VAL A 80 -6.93 -8.95 -13.55
CA VAL A 80 -7.27 -10.39 -13.36
C VAL A 80 -6.02 -11.25 -13.20
N PRO A 81 -5.96 -12.17 -12.22
CA PRO A 81 -4.86 -13.12 -12.10
C PRO A 81 -4.86 -14.11 -13.27
N ILE A 82 -3.67 -14.48 -13.77
CA ILE A 82 -3.54 -15.46 -14.84
C ILE A 82 -3.30 -16.86 -14.22
N PRO A 83 -4.30 -17.75 -14.24
CA PRO A 83 -4.18 -19.06 -13.59
C PRO A 83 -3.05 -19.89 -14.22
N GLY A 84 -2.28 -20.56 -13.37
CA GLY A 84 -1.16 -21.41 -13.81
C GLY A 84 0.07 -20.66 -14.31
N LYS A 85 0.08 -19.32 -14.26
CA LYS A 85 1.27 -18.51 -14.61
C LYS A 85 1.83 -17.78 -13.38
N SER A 86 3.11 -18.01 -13.13
CA SER A 86 3.87 -17.30 -12.12
C SER A 86 5.26 -16.93 -12.66
N ARG A 87 5.81 -15.82 -12.17
CA ARG A 87 7.19 -15.40 -12.42
C ARG A 87 7.87 -15.13 -11.10
N GLU A 88 9.09 -15.64 -10.94
CA GLU A 88 9.87 -15.49 -9.71
C GLU A 88 9.11 -15.92 -8.45
N GLY A 89 8.29 -16.97 -8.58
CA GLY A 89 7.44 -17.47 -7.49
C GLY A 89 6.23 -16.59 -7.17
N ARG A 90 5.94 -15.56 -7.98
CA ARG A 90 4.82 -14.63 -7.78
C ARG A 90 3.77 -14.76 -8.87
N PRO A 91 2.47 -14.60 -8.54
CA PRO A 91 1.40 -14.66 -9.51
C PRO A 91 1.53 -13.55 -10.56
N LEU A 92 1.22 -13.89 -11.82
CA LEU A 92 1.03 -12.91 -12.88
C LEU A 92 -0.41 -12.41 -12.89
N TYR A 93 -0.55 -11.12 -13.15
CA TYR A 93 -1.83 -10.43 -13.34
C TYR A 93 -1.88 -9.84 -14.75
N LYS A 94 -3.06 -9.87 -15.35
CA LYS A 94 -3.37 -9.16 -16.59
C LYS A 94 -4.04 -7.84 -16.23
N ILE A 95 -3.45 -6.74 -16.71
CA ILE A 95 -3.91 -5.37 -16.50
C ILE A 95 -4.18 -4.77 -17.88
N GLY A 96 -5.45 -4.75 -18.29
CA GLY A 96 -5.82 -4.48 -19.69
C GLY A 96 -5.18 -5.50 -20.65
N GLU A 97 -4.31 -5.06 -21.54
CA GLU A 97 -3.54 -5.94 -22.44
C GLU A 97 -2.15 -6.32 -21.89
N LEU A 98 -1.69 -5.63 -20.84
CA LEU A 98 -0.36 -5.82 -20.26
C LEU A 98 -0.35 -6.98 -19.25
N GLN A 99 0.82 -7.63 -19.10
CA GLN A 99 1.07 -8.60 -18.04
C GLN A 99 1.95 -8.00 -16.97
N CYS A 100 1.57 -8.12 -15.70
CA CYS A 100 2.28 -7.53 -14.58
C CYS A 100 2.45 -8.51 -13.42
N TYR A 101 3.51 -8.36 -12.64
CA TYR A 101 3.67 -8.99 -11.34
C TYR A 101 4.37 -8.03 -10.38
N VAL A 102 4.19 -8.25 -9.07
CA VAL A 102 4.67 -7.33 -8.03
C VAL A 102 5.76 -7.98 -7.21
N ILE A 103 6.95 -7.36 -7.12
CA ILE A 103 8.04 -7.79 -6.22
C ILE A 103 8.44 -6.68 -5.28
N ARG A 104 8.40 -6.92 -3.96
CA ARG A 104 8.89 -5.97 -2.92
C ARG A 104 8.46 -4.50 -3.17
N ASN A 105 7.21 -4.29 -3.59
CA ASN A 105 6.61 -2.99 -3.95
C ASN A 105 7.07 -2.36 -5.28
N VAL A 106 7.63 -3.15 -6.18
CA VAL A 106 7.93 -2.76 -7.56
C VAL A 106 6.99 -3.52 -8.50
N ILE A 107 6.34 -2.79 -9.41
CA ILE A 107 5.56 -3.40 -10.49
C ILE A 107 6.53 -3.74 -11.61
N MET A 108 6.53 -5.00 -12.00
CA MET A 108 7.20 -5.50 -13.18
C MET A 108 6.14 -5.72 -14.25
N TYR A 109 6.25 -5.06 -15.40
CA TYR A 109 5.28 -5.16 -16.50
C TYR A 109 5.92 -5.70 -17.77
N SER A 110 5.09 -6.26 -18.65
CA SER A 110 5.45 -6.75 -19.98
C SER A 110 4.37 -6.40 -20.98
N ASP A 111 4.75 -5.74 -22.09
CA ASP A 111 3.90 -5.47 -23.26
C ASP A 111 4.04 -6.56 -24.34
N ASP A 112 5.20 -7.23 -24.46
CA ASP A 112 5.43 -8.34 -25.41
C ASP A 112 4.95 -9.70 -24.86
N GLY A 113 3.73 -9.76 -24.33
CA GLY A 113 3.07 -11.01 -23.93
C GLY A 113 3.78 -11.84 -22.84
N GLY A 114 4.69 -11.22 -22.06
CA GLY A 114 5.45 -11.88 -20.99
C GLY A 114 6.86 -12.33 -21.38
N ARG A 115 7.42 -11.91 -22.53
CA ARG A 115 8.83 -12.21 -22.89
C ARG A 115 9.83 -11.43 -22.05
N SER A 116 9.61 -10.14 -21.88
CA SER A 116 10.49 -9.25 -21.11
C SER A 116 9.69 -8.47 -20.08
N PHE A 117 10.19 -8.45 -18.85
CA PHE A 117 9.60 -7.66 -17.78
C PHE A 117 10.52 -6.51 -17.37
N GLY A 118 9.97 -5.31 -17.34
CA GLY A 118 10.67 -4.10 -16.88
C GLY A 118 9.99 -3.50 -15.65
N PRO A 119 10.73 -2.78 -14.80
CA PRO A 119 10.12 -2.04 -13.69
C PRO A 119 9.33 -0.83 -14.21
N ILE A 120 8.15 -0.59 -13.64
CA ILE A 120 7.31 0.58 -13.95
C ILE A 120 6.66 1.15 -12.70
N GLY A 121 6.45 2.47 -12.70
CA GLY A 121 5.67 3.14 -11.66
C GLY A 121 4.17 2.95 -11.90
N MET A 122 3.40 2.87 -10.82
CA MET A 122 1.95 2.66 -10.87
C MET A 122 1.22 3.67 -11.77
N ASP A 123 1.51 4.96 -11.62
CA ASP A 123 0.86 6.01 -12.41
C ASP A 123 1.12 5.86 -13.92
N ARG A 124 2.38 5.57 -14.27
CA ARG A 124 2.77 5.36 -15.68
C ARG A 124 2.14 4.10 -16.26
N LEU A 125 2.04 3.02 -15.49
CA LEU A 125 1.35 1.81 -15.92
C LEU A 125 -0.12 2.08 -16.21
N LEU A 126 -0.82 2.80 -15.32
CA LEU A 126 -2.23 3.11 -15.49
C LEU A 126 -2.46 3.96 -16.75
N ASN A 127 -1.64 5.00 -16.96
CA ASN A 127 -1.74 5.85 -18.16
C ASN A 127 -1.48 5.08 -19.47
N MET A 128 -0.67 4.01 -19.45
CA MET A 128 -0.41 3.19 -20.64
C MET A 128 -1.56 2.24 -21.00
N VAL A 129 -2.45 1.93 -20.05
CA VAL A 129 -3.57 1.00 -20.25
C VAL A 129 -4.89 1.75 -20.51
N GLU A 130 -4.92 3.04 -20.21
CA GLU A 130 -6.09 3.91 -20.38
C GLU A 130 -6.20 4.47 -21.82
N ASP A 131 -5.12 4.41 -22.62
CA ASP A 131 -5.04 4.80 -24.03
C ASP A 131 -5.26 3.61 -24.98
#